data_AF-A0A7R9SKP9-F1
#
_entry.id   AF-A0A7R9SKP9-F1
#
_cell.length_a   1.000
_cell.length_b   1.000
_cell.length_c   1.000
_cell.angle_alpha   90.00
_cell.angle_beta   90.00
_cell.angle_gamma   90.00
#
_symmetry.space_group_name_H-M   'P 1'
#
loop_
_entity.id
_entity.type
_entity.pdbx_description
1 polymer ?
#
loop_
_entity_poly.entity_id
_entity_poly.type
_entity_poly.pdbx_seq_one_letter_code
_entity_poly.pdbx_strand_id
1 'polypeptide(L)'
;LAARGGQVSMCVIMLLKLVILTVLPTFILALPEGAPPSACSNQLPQHQGTSPQRGASPYVIAATDAGYGPRSVVGLSIYSPQRETFKGFFIQAFDAKTNQPVGSFGCHIQDITCGEEPLKFYSQCSAATHSSSRDRSASNLLWTAPADAKPGQVFFRATILKNFSTYWSGVISQTVAQL
;
A
#
# COMPACT_ATOMS: atom_id res chain seq x y z
N LEU A 1 22.56 51.51 -39.82
CA LEU A 1 21.97 50.16 -39.73
C LEU A 1 22.19 49.59 -38.33
N ALA A 2 21.33 49.88 -37.35
CA ALA A 2 21.53 49.45 -35.96
C ALA A 2 20.20 49.06 -35.26
N ALA A 3 19.28 48.42 -35.99
CA ALA A 3 17.97 48.02 -35.46
C ALA A 3 17.65 46.51 -35.58
N ARG A 4 18.50 45.70 -36.24
CA ARG A 4 18.22 44.27 -36.48
C ARG A 4 18.73 43.30 -35.41
N GLY A 5 19.67 43.71 -34.54
CA GLY A 5 20.30 42.81 -33.57
C GLY A 5 19.48 42.54 -32.29
N GLY A 6 18.74 43.53 -31.79
CA GLY A 6 17.98 43.40 -30.54
C GLY A 6 16.72 42.54 -30.64
N GLN A 7 16.09 42.53 -31.82
CA GLN A 7 14.81 41.87 -32.04
C GLN A 7 14.95 40.34 -32.18
N VAL A 8 16.06 39.88 -32.78
CA VAL A 8 16.40 38.45 -32.88
C VAL A 8 16.75 37.87 -31.51
N SER A 9 17.51 38.62 -30.70
CA SER A 9 17.87 38.23 -29.32
C SER A 9 16.63 38.05 -28.43
N MET A 10 15.66 38.97 -28.52
CA MET A 10 14.44 38.90 -27.74
C MET A 10 13.55 37.71 -28.12
N CYS A 11 13.41 37.41 -29.42
CA CYS A 11 12.68 36.23 -29.90
C CYS A 11 13.34 34.92 -29.47
N VAL A 12 14.66 34.81 -29.51
CA VAL A 12 15.40 33.60 -29.08
C VAL A 12 15.21 33.38 -27.58
N ILE A 13 15.27 34.43 -26.76
CA ILE A 13 15.03 34.33 -25.31
C ILE A 13 13.57 33.94 -25.01
N MET A 14 12.60 34.45 -25.77
CA MET A 14 11.19 34.12 -25.61
C MET A 14 10.91 32.66 -26.00
N LEU A 15 11.51 32.17 -27.09
CA LEU A 15 11.42 30.79 -27.53
C LEU A 15 12.09 29.83 -26.55
N LEU A 16 13.27 30.18 -26.00
CA LEU A 16 13.95 29.38 -24.97
C LEU A 16 13.11 29.27 -23.70
N LYS A 17 12.47 30.36 -23.24
CA LYS A 17 11.55 30.32 -22.09
C LYS A 17 10.31 29.47 -22.37
N LEU A 18 9.77 29.53 -23.58
CA LEU A 18 8.60 28.73 -23.99
C LEU A 18 8.95 27.23 -24.03
N VAL A 19 10.13 26.87 -24.51
CA VAL A 19 10.65 25.49 -24.54
C VAL A 19 10.96 24.99 -23.13
N ILE A 20 11.51 25.82 -22.24
CA ILE A 20 11.75 25.41 -20.84
C ILE A 20 10.43 25.17 -20.09
N LEU A 21 9.37 25.94 -20.39
CA LEU A 21 8.05 25.79 -19.76
C LEU A 21 7.26 24.56 -20.26
N THR A 22 7.49 24.12 -21.51
CA THR A 22 6.83 22.93 -22.07
C THR A 22 7.58 21.62 -21.79
N VAL A 23 8.84 21.69 -21.35
CA VAL A 23 9.72 20.53 -21.13
C VAL A 23 10.04 20.29 -19.65
N LEU A 24 9.18 20.75 -18.73
CA LEU A 24 9.04 20.06 -17.44
C LEU A 24 7.97 18.98 -17.60
N PRO A 25 8.30 17.76 -18.08
CA PRO A 25 7.44 16.64 -17.80
C PRO A 25 7.39 16.55 -16.28
N THR A 26 6.21 16.81 -15.71
CA THR A 26 5.90 16.38 -14.38
C THR A 26 6.05 14.87 -14.41
N PHE A 27 7.22 14.36 -14.01
CA PHE A 27 7.41 12.95 -13.74
C PHE A 27 6.46 12.64 -12.59
N ILE A 28 5.23 12.27 -12.92
CA ILE A 28 4.36 11.57 -12.00
C ILE A 28 5.10 10.26 -11.78
N LEU A 29 5.87 10.20 -10.69
CA LEU A 29 6.38 8.96 -10.13
C LEU A 29 5.14 8.13 -9.76
N ALA A 30 4.54 7.49 -10.77
CA ALA A 30 3.73 6.33 -10.54
C ALA A 30 4.65 5.38 -9.81
N LEU A 31 4.33 5.05 -8.57
CA LEU A 31 5.01 4.03 -7.78
C LEU A 31 4.24 2.73 -8.04
N PRO A 32 4.44 2.04 -9.18
CA PRO A 32 3.80 0.74 -9.38
C PRO A 32 4.29 -0.27 -8.34
N GLU A 33 5.39 0.04 -7.66
CA GLU A 33 6.04 -0.84 -6.70
C GLU A 33 5.52 -0.71 -5.26
N GLY A 34 4.32 -0.19 -5.05
CA GLY A 34 3.70 -0.16 -3.72
C GLY A 34 3.81 1.17 -2.98
N ALA A 35 3.20 1.19 -1.79
CA ALA A 35 3.18 2.39 -0.96
C ALA A 35 4.57 2.63 -0.29
N PRO A 36 5.01 3.89 -0.15
CA PRO A 36 6.27 4.22 0.51
C PRO A 36 6.22 3.98 2.04
N PRO A 37 7.38 3.93 2.73
CA PRO A 37 7.44 3.79 4.20
C PRO A 37 6.64 4.84 4.98
N SER A 38 6.48 6.05 4.42
CA SER A 38 5.67 7.12 5.01
C SER A 38 4.18 6.74 5.17
N ALA A 39 3.68 5.76 4.42
CA ALA A 39 2.32 5.24 4.56
C ALA A 39 2.07 4.57 5.93
N CYS A 40 3.12 4.18 6.68
CA CYS A 40 2.99 3.70 8.06
C CYS A 40 2.21 4.66 8.98
N SER A 41 2.22 5.97 8.67
CA SER A 41 1.60 7.01 9.51
C SER A 41 0.07 7.07 9.40
N ASN A 42 -0.47 6.86 8.20
CA ASN A 42 -1.89 7.11 7.90
C ASN A 42 -2.56 6.05 7.01
N GLN A 43 -1.78 5.13 6.44
CA GLN A 43 -2.22 4.11 5.47
C GLN A 43 -2.90 4.68 4.21
N LEU A 44 -2.71 5.95 3.91
CA LEU A 44 -3.33 6.59 2.75
C LEU A 44 -2.39 6.59 1.54
N PRO A 45 -2.92 6.38 0.32
CA PRO A 45 -2.16 6.61 -0.90
C PRO A 45 -1.70 8.07 -0.96
N GLN A 46 -0.48 8.29 -1.42
CA GLN A 46 0.07 9.63 -1.62
C GLN A 46 -0.32 10.17 -3.01
N HIS A 47 -1.61 10.12 -3.33
CA HIS A 47 -2.18 10.63 -4.58
C HIS A 47 -2.92 11.94 -4.29
N GLN A 48 -2.37 13.05 -4.79
CA GLN A 48 -2.97 14.37 -4.63
C GLN A 48 -4.39 14.41 -5.20
N GLY A 49 -5.30 15.11 -4.52
CA GLY A 49 -6.68 15.30 -4.98
C GLY A 49 -7.57 14.06 -4.88
N THR A 50 -7.12 12.99 -4.22
CA THR A 50 -7.93 11.78 -4.03
C THR A 50 -8.37 11.63 -2.57
N SER A 51 -9.45 10.88 -2.35
CA SER A 51 -9.94 10.54 -1.02
C SER A 51 -10.54 9.14 -1.04
N PRO A 52 -10.57 8.43 0.11
CA PRO A 52 -11.22 7.13 0.18
C PRO A 52 -12.68 7.21 -0.25
N GLN A 53 -13.17 6.12 -0.85
CA GLN A 53 -14.57 5.99 -1.21
C GLN A 53 -15.46 6.03 0.04
N ARG A 54 -16.60 6.72 -0.08
CA ARG A 54 -17.62 6.78 0.96
C ARG A 54 -18.53 5.57 0.83
N GLY A 55 -18.40 4.59 1.71
CA GLY A 55 -19.21 3.38 1.70
C GLY A 55 -18.42 2.14 2.12
N ALA A 56 -19.12 1.01 2.20
CA ALA A 56 -18.48 -0.26 2.50
C ALA A 56 -17.48 -0.64 1.39
N SER A 57 -16.36 -1.23 1.79
CA SER A 57 -15.40 -1.83 0.87
C SER A 57 -15.98 -3.10 0.25
N PRO A 58 -15.84 -3.31 -1.07
CA PRO A 58 -16.17 -4.59 -1.70
C PRO A 58 -15.07 -5.65 -1.47
N TYR A 59 -14.01 -5.30 -0.76
CA TYR A 59 -12.90 -6.17 -0.39
C TYR A 59 -12.90 -6.49 1.09
N VAL A 60 -12.46 -7.69 1.42
CA VAL A 60 -12.33 -8.21 2.78
C VAL A 60 -10.91 -8.70 3.04
N ILE A 61 -10.54 -8.80 4.31
CA ILE A 61 -9.30 -9.42 4.78
C ILE A 61 -9.71 -10.65 5.60
N ALA A 62 -9.33 -11.84 5.14
CA ALA A 62 -9.59 -13.10 5.83
C ALA A 62 -8.29 -13.70 6.37
N ALA A 63 -8.30 -14.14 7.63
CA ALA A 63 -7.21 -14.92 8.21
C ALA A 63 -7.49 -16.42 8.05
N THR A 64 -6.44 -17.23 7.86
CA THR A 64 -6.54 -18.69 7.81
C THR A 64 -6.91 -19.28 9.15
N ASP A 65 -6.48 -18.63 10.24
CA ASP A 65 -6.63 -19.10 11.60
C ASP A 65 -7.28 -18.01 12.46
N ALA A 66 -8.15 -18.43 13.38
CA ALA A 66 -8.71 -17.55 14.41
C ALA A 66 -7.81 -17.43 15.66
N GLY A 67 -6.75 -18.24 15.72
CA GLY A 67 -5.84 -18.36 16.84
C GLY A 67 -4.38 -18.18 16.44
N TYR A 68 -3.54 -17.67 17.34
CA TYR A 68 -2.09 -17.61 17.13
C TYR A 68 -1.31 -17.93 18.42
N GLY A 69 -0.08 -18.41 18.26
CA GLY A 69 0.89 -18.70 19.32
C GLY A 69 2.13 -17.81 19.18
N PRO A 70 3.06 -17.81 20.15
CA PRO A 70 4.34 -17.13 19.98
C PRO A 70 5.09 -17.70 18.77
N ARG A 71 5.58 -16.81 17.88
CA ARG A 71 6.22 -17.18 16.60
C ARG A 71 5.34 -17.94 15.59
N SER A 72 4.05 -18.13 15.84
CA SER A 72 3.19 -18.77 14.86
C SER A 72 3.01 -17.88 13.64
N VAL A 73 2.78 -18.52 12.49
CA VAL A 73 2.50 -17.85 11.22
C VAL A 73 1.00 -17.92 10.97
N VAL A 74 0.38 -16.78 10.71
CA VAL A 74 -1.03 -16.67 10.30
C VAL A 74 -1.05 -16.25 8.83
N GLY A 75 -1.76 -17.02 8.01
CA GLY A 75 -2.03 -16.67 6.62
C GLY A 75 -3.14 -15.63 6.52
N LEU A 76 -3.01 -14.69 5.59
CA LEU A 76 -4.01 -13.67 5.31
C LEU A 76 -4.31 -13.64 3.80
N SER A 77 -5.58 -13.41 3.45
CA SER A 77 -6.01 -13.21 2.08
C SER A 77 -6.84 -11.94 1.96
N ILE A 78 -6.42 -11.05 1.05
CA ILE A 78 -7.19 -9.86 0.64
C ILE A 78 -7.88 -10.20 -0.67
N TYR A 79 -9.21 -10.17 -0.71
CA TYR A 79 -9.98 -10.47 -1.92
C TYR A 79 -11.36 -9.79 -1.89
N SER A 80 -12.06 -9.80 -3.02
CA SER A 80 -13.47 -9.38 -3.10
C SER A 80 -14.40 -10.60 -3.19
N PRO A 81 -15.40 -10.73 -2.31
CA PRO A 81 -16.45 -11.75 -2.45
C PRO A 81 -17.25 -11.62 -3.76
N GLN A 82 -17.33 -10.40 -4.31
CA GLN A 82 -17.96 -10.08 -5.59
C GLN A 82 -17.04 -10.31 -6.80
N ARG A 83 -15.84 -10.89 -6.59
CA ARG A 83 -14.84 -11.17 -7.63
C ARG A 83 -14.32 -9.91 -8.34
N GLU A 84 -14.35 -8.76 -7.67
CA GLU A 84 -13.67 -7.56 -8.15
C GLU A 84 -12.15 -7.68 -8.04
N THR A 85 -11.44 -7.13 -9.03
CA THR A 85 -9.98 -7.02 -9.01
C THR A 85 -9.53 -5.72 -8.37
N PHE A 86 -8.34 -5.75 -7.77
CA PHE A 86 -7.67 -4.57 -7.23
C PHE A 86 -6.21 -4.52 -7.71
N LYS A 87 -5.61 -3.33 -7.68
CA LYS A 87 -4.24 -3.11 -8.15
C LYS A 87 -3.23 -2.99 -7.03
N GLY A 88 -3.67 -2.55 -5.85
CA GLY A 88 -2.76 -2.30 -4.75
C GLY A 88 -3.41 -2.35 -3.38
N PHE A 89 -2.56 -2.43 -2.37
CA PHE A 89 -2.97 -2.38 -0.98
C PHE A 89 -1.82 -1.94 -0.07
N PHE A 90 -2.16 -1.48 1.14
CA PHE A 90 -1.23 -1.30 2.25
C PHE A 90 -1.91 -1.84 3.52
N ILE A 91 -1.34 -2.85 4.14
CA ILE A 91 -1.92 -3.56 5.30
C ILE A 91 -0.97 -3.46 6.50
N GLN A 92 -1.54 -3.27 7.68
CA GLN A 92 -0.84 -3.27 8.96
C GLN A 92 -1.51 -4.23 9.96
N ALA A 93 -0.72 -4.79 10.85
CA ALA A 93 -1.19 -5.60 11.97
C ALA A 93 -1.13 -4.78 13.27
N PHE A 94 -2.20 -4.81 14.06
CA PHE A 94 -2.34 -4.04 15.30
C PHE A 94 -2.75 -4.92 16.46
N ASP A 95 -2.16 -4.67 17.63
CA ASP A 95 -2.68 -5.20 18.89
C ASP A 95 -4.02 -4.52 19.21
N ALA A 96 -5.06 -5.32 19.46
CA ALA A 96 -6.42 -4.83 19.63
C ALA A 96 -6.64 -3.99 20.89
N LYS A 97 -5.76 -4.12 21.90
CA LYS A 97 -5.88 -3.40 23.17
C LYS A 97 -5.17 -2.05 23.12
N THR A 98 -3.96 -2.02 22.58
CA THR A 98 -3.07 -0.86 22.58
C THR A 98 -3.14 -0.07 21.29
N ASN A 99 -3.72 -0.67 20.23
CA ASN A 99 -3.76 -0.12 18.87
C ASN A 99 -2.35 0.20 18.33
N GLN A 100 -1.32 -0.50 18.82
CA GLN A 100 0.06 -0.38 18.37
C GLN A 100 0.39 -1.44 17.31
N PRO A 101 1.26 -1.14 16.34
CA PRO A 101 1.74 -2.12 15.38
C PRO A 101 2.39 -3.33 16.07
N VAL A 102 2.10 -4.54 15.61
CA VAL A 102 2.59 -5.78 16.24
C VAL A 102 2.92 -6.88 15.24
N GLY A 103 3.96 -7.65 15.55
CA GLY A 103 4.43 -8.74 14.71
C GLY A 103 5.11 -8.25 13.42
N SER A 104 5.27 -9.16 12.46
CA SER A 104 5.98 -8.86 11.22
C SER A 104 5.38 -9.62 10.04
N PHE A 105 5.40 -9.00 8.87
CA PHE A 105 5.02 -9.66 7.61
C PHE A 105 6.24 -10.25 6.91
N GLY A 106 6.03 -11.32 6.15
CA GLY A 106 7.06 -11.94 5.32
C GLY A 106 6.46 -12.82 4.22
N CYS A 107 7.32 -13.36 3.34
CA CYS A 107 6.89 -14.16 2.18
C CYS A 107 7.50 -15.56 2.07
N HIS A 108 8.39 -15.94 2.98
CA HIS A 108 8.99 -17.26 3.05
C HIS A 108 9.20 -17.56 4.53
N ILE A 109 8.18 -18.14 5.18
CA ILE A 109 8.19 -18.37 6.62
C ILE A 109 7.87 -19.84 6.85
N GLN A 110 8.82 -20.60 7.37
CA GLN A 110 8.63 -22.02 7.74
C GLN A 110 8.03 -22.84 6.59
N ASP A 111 8.66 -22.77 5.40
CA ASP A 111 8.24 -23.41 4.13
C ASP A 111 6.94 -22.90 3.49
N ILE A 112 6.24 -21.97 4.13
CA ILE A 112 5.07 -21.30 3.55
C ILE A 112 5.55 -20.09 2.76
N THR A 113 5.11 -19.99 1.51
CA THR A 113 5.35 -18.81 0.68
C THR A 113 4.09 -17.96 0.57
N CYS A 114 4.24 -16.64 0.35
CA CYS A 114 3.11 -15.92 -0.23
C CYS A 114 2.74 -16.51 -1.59
N GLY A 115 1.64 -16.01 -2.17
CA GLY A 115 1.35 -16.25 -3.58
C GLY A 115 2.46 -15.73 -4.51
N GLU A 116 2.27 -15.95 -5.81
CA GLU A 116 3.29 -15.69 -6.85
C GLU A 116 3.69 -14.21 -7.01
N GLU A 117 2.88 -13.27 -6.50
CA GLU A 117 3.14 -11.84 -6.66
C GLU A 117 4.06 -11.32 -5.54
N PRO A 118 5.17 -10.63 -5.89
CA PRO A 118 6.10 -10.10 -4.91
C PRO A 118 5.46 -9.02 -4.04
N LEU A 119 5.89 -8.96 -2.77
CA LEU A 119 5.42 -8.00 -1.76
C LEU A 119 6.60 -7.21 -1.18
N LYS A 120 6.31 -6.02 -0.64
CA LYS A 120 7.25 -5.23 0.18
C LYS A 120 6.78 -5.23 1.62
N PHE A 121 7.73 -5.26 2.55
CA PHE A 121 7.47 -5.36 3.99
C PHE A 121 8.13 -4.22 4.75
N TYR A 122 7.48 -3.76 5.81
CA TYR A 122 7.93 -2.67 6.66
C TYR A 122 7.84 -3.09 8.13
N SER A 123 8.97 -3.49 8.71
CA SER A 123 9.03 -3.96 10.10
C SER A 123 8.77 -2.86 11.12
N GLN A 124 9.13 -1.61 10.81
CA GLN A 124 8.96 -0.46 11.71
C GLN A 124 7.50 -0.14 12.05
N CYS A 125 6.55 -0.68 11.28
CA CYS A 125 5.13 -0.44 11.48
C CYS A 125 4.27 -1.68 11.19
N SER A 126 4.89 -2.87 11.24
CA SER A 126 4.25 -4.17 11.01
C SER A 126 3.36 -4.16 9.78
N ALA A 127 3.92 -3.80 8.62
CA ALA A 127 3.14 -3.60 7.39
C ALA A 127 3.64 -4.38 6.18
N ALA A 128 2.75 -4.53 5.20
CA ALA A 128 3.05 -5.05 3.87
C ALA A 128 2.32 -4.26 2.77
N THR A 129 2.86 -4.27 1.56
CA THR A 129 2.25 -3.67 0.36
C THR A 129 2.59 -4.47 -0.90
N HIS A 130 1.73 -4.36 -1.92
CA HIS A 130 2.02 -4.82 -3.28
C HIS A 130 3.35 -4.27 -3.84
N SER A 131 3.97 -4.97 -4.79
CA SER A 131 5.18 -4.49 -5.49
C SER A 131 5.00 -4.36 -7.02
N SER A 132 3.77 -4.54 -7.52
CA SER A 132 3.41 -4.42 -8.94
C SER A 132 2.03 -3.78 -9.05
N SER A 133 1.74 -3.04 -10.12
CA SER A 133 0.41 -2.43 -10.34
C SER A 133 -0.57 -3.34 -11.12
N ARG A 134 -0.24 -4.63 -11.22
CA ARG A 134 -1.06 -5.62 -11.93
C ARG A 134 -2.40 -5.82 -11.23
N ASP A 135 -3.44 -6.04 -12.01
CA ASP A 135 -4.75 -6.44 -11.49
C ASP A 135 -4.62 -7.82 -10.85
N ARG A 136 -5.18 -7.96 -9.65
CA ARG A 136 -5.23 -9.24 -8.94
C ARG A 136 -6.61 -9.48 -8.36
N SER A 137 -7.03 -10.74 -8.34
CA SER A 137 -8.26 -11.20 -7.70
C SER A 137 -8.09 -11.41 -6.19
N ALA A 138 -6.89 -11.77 -5.77
CA ALA A 138 -6.52 -11.94 -4.37
C ALA A 138 -5.05 -11.58 -4.13
N SER A 139 -4.71 -11.28 -2.87
CA SER A 139 -3.33 -11.18 -2.41
C SER A 139 -3.18 -11.98 -1.11
N ASN A 140 -2.27 -12.95 -1.11
CA ASN A 140 -1.98 -13.77 0.06
C ASN A 140 -0.72 -13.26 0.77
N LEU A 141 -0.78 -13.16 2.09
CA LEU A 141 0.30 -12.67 2.93
C LEU A 141 0.51 -13.60 4.12
N LEU A 142 1.69 -13.54 4.71
CA LEU A 142 2.00 -14.21 5.97
C LEU A 142 2.36 -13.18 7.03
N TRP A 143 1.77 -13.33 8.21
CA TRP A 143 2.08 -12.54 9.40
C TRP A 143 2.59 -13.46 10.51
N THR A 144 3.70 -13.07 11.13
CA THR A 144 4.31 -13.81 12.24
C THR A 144 4.10 -13.06 13.55
N ALA A 145 3.53 -13.77 14.53
CA ALA A 145 3.37 -13.26 15.88
C ALA A 145 4.71 -13.03 16.57
N PRO A 146 4.84 -12.02 17.45
CA PRO A 146 6.05 -11.81 18.24
C PRO A 146 6.46 -13.05 19.05
N ALA A 147 7.76 -13.17 19.32
CA ALA A 147 8.30 -14.27 20.12
C ALA A 147 7.84 -14.23 21.59
N ASP A 148 7.47 -13.06 22.07
CA ASP A 148 7.03 -12.76 23.44
C ASP A 148 5.53 -12.43 23.53
N ALA A 149 4.77 -12.85 22.50
CA ALA A 149 3.33 -12.64 22.40
C ALA A 149 2.61 -12.93 23.73
N LYS A 150 1.77 -11.98 24.16
CA LYS A 150 0.96 -12.07 25.38
C LYS A 150 -0.48 -12.42 25.03
N PRO A 151 -1.27 -12.95 25.98
CA PRO A 151 -2.71 -13.13 25.79
C PRO A 151 -3.36 -11.84 25.31
N GLY A 152 -4.08 -11.91 24.19
CA GLY A 152 -4.60 -10.73 23.51
C GLY A 152 -5.19 -11.07 22.16
N GLN A 153 -5.52 -10.02 21.41
CA GLN A 153 -6.09 -10.13 20.06
C GLN A 153 -5.33 -9.22 19.12
N VAL A 154 -5.18 -9.65 17.88
CA VAL A 154 -4.62 -8.86 16.78
C VAL A 154 -5.70 -8.66 15.73
N PHE A 155 -5.74 -7.48 15.12
CA PHE A 155 -6.53 -7.23 13.93
C PHE A 155 -5.66 -6.64 12.82
N PHE A 156 -6.09 -6.82 11.58
CA PHE A 156 -5.41 -6.30 10.42
C PHE A 156 -6.24 -5.18 9.80
N ARG A 157 -5.60 -4.06 9.49
CA ARG A 157 -6.24 -2.92 8.84
C ARG A 157 -5.53 -2.59 7.56
N ALA A 158 -6.28 -2.44 6.47
CA ALA A 158 -5.74 -2.13 5.17
C ALA A 158 -6.41 -0.94 4.49
N THR A 159 -5.65 -0.35 3.57
CA THR A 159 -6.19 0.40 2.44
C THR A 159 -6.06 -0.43 1.18
N ILE A 160 -7.12 -0.53 0.39
CA ILE A 160 -7.20 -1.37 -0.82
C ILE A 160 -7.59 -0.49 -2.00
N LEU A 161 -6.80 -0.55 -3.07
CA LEU A 161 -6.87 0.35 -4.22
C LEU A 161 -7.29 -0.42 -5.47
N LYS A 162 -8.44 -0.06 -6.04
CA LYS A 162 -8.93 -0.58 -7.32
C LYS A 162 -8.21 0.10 -8.48
N ASN A 163 -8.07 1.43 -8.42
CA ASN A 163 -7.30 2.24 -9.36
C ASN A 163 -6.86 3.55 -8.68
N PHE A 164 -6.12 4.40 -9.40
CA PHE A 164 -5.50 5.62 -8.87
C PHE A 164 -6.39 6.46 -7.94
N SER A 165 -7.66 6.68 -8.31
CA SER A 165 -8.59 7.53 -7.54
C SER A 165 -9.64 6.74 -6.75
N THR A 166 -9.76 5.43 -6.98
CA THR A 166 -10.78 4.58 -6.34
C THR A 166 -10.14 3.60 -5.37
N TYR A 167 -10.25 3.90 -4.08
CA TYR A 167 -9.71 3.09 -2.99
C TYR A 167 -10.56 3.19 -1.72
N TRP A 168 -10.45 2.19 -0.85
CA TRP A 168 -11.10 2.14 0.45
C TRP A 168 -10.03 2.04 1.52
N SER A 169 -10.08 2.92 2.52
CA SER A 169 -9.18 2.91 3.67
C SER A 169 -9.90 2.37 4.91
N GLY A 170 -9.15 1.81 5.85
CA GLY A 170 -9.72 1.34 7.12
C GLY A 170 -10.53 0.07 6.98
N VAL A 171 -10.22 -0.77 5.98
CA VAL A 171 -10.78 -2.12 5.86
C VAL A 171 -10.18 -2.97 6.97
N ILE A 172 -11.00 -3.50 7.88
CA ILE A 172 -10.57 -4.22 9.08
C ILE A 172 -10.95 -5.70 8.96
N SER A 173 -10.04 -6.59 9.36
CA SER A 173 -10.29 -8.03 9.48
C SER A 173 -11.08 -8.37 10.75
N GLN A 174 -11.56 -9.62 10.85
CA GLN A 174 -11.86 -10.19 12.18
C GLN A 174 -10.58 -10.27 13.02
N THR A 175 -10.73 -10.32 14.34
CA THR A 175 -9.59 -10.49 15.25
C THR A 175 -9.09 -11.93 15.23
N VAL A 176 -7.78 -12.08 15.44
CA VAL A 176 -7.13 -13.37 15.71
C VAL A 176 -6.69 -13.35 17.17
N ALA A 177 -7.07 -14.35 17.95
CA ALA A 177 -6.80 -14.42 19.38
C ALA A 177 -5.53 -15.21 19.69
N GLN A 178 -4.78 -14.80 20.70
CA GLN A 178 -3.68 -15.60 21.22
C GLN A 178 -4.26 -16.85 21.92
N LEU A 179 -3.80 -18.03 21.51
CA LEU A 179 -4.09 -19.34 22.12
C LEU A 179 -3.18 -19.61 23.33
#